data_AF-A0A2V7NAC5-F1
#
_entry.id   AF-A0A2V7NAC5-F1
#
_cell.length_a   1.000
_cell.length_b   1.000
_cell.length_c   1.000
_cell.angle_alpha   90.00
_cell.angle_beta   90.00
_cell.angle_gamma   90.00
#
_symmetry.space_group_name_H-M   'P 1'
#
loop_
_entity.id
_entity.type
_entity.pdbx_description
1 polymer ?
#
loop_
_entity_poly.entity_id
_entity_poly.type
_entity_poly.pdbx_seq_one_letter_code
_entity_poly.pdbx_strand_id
1 'polypeptide(L)'
;MPDIGWARSRDDRAEKQGLRRGAWYRIVEAPDQQWVVLDVHQVEIRVSKDTVEVRKDRPKSWSVVHEPHLVCPGCHKRRHVSGQPKEVRCYECGNTFAVDWQDRA
;
A
#
# COMPACT_ATOMS: atom_id res chain seq x y z
N MET A 1 2.39 -17.96 9.38
CA MET A 1 3.51 -17.10 9.81
C MET A 1 2.93 -15.75 10.23
N PRO A 2 3.28 -15.21 11.40
CA PRO A 2 2.85 -13.87 11.77
C PRO A 2 3.27 -12.88 10.68
N ASP A 3 2.38 -11.94 10.33
CA ASP A 3 2.72 -10.86 9.40
C ASP A 3 3.92 -10.09 9.96
N ILE A 4 5.04 -10.13 9.23
CA ILE A 4 6.26 -9.36 9.54
C ILE A 4 5.94 -7.86 9.50
N GLY A 5 5.07 -7.48 8.55
CA GLY A 5 4.55 -6.13 8.40
C GLY A 5 4.02 -5.91 6.99
N TRP A 6 3.76 -4.65 6.70
CA TRP A 6 3.26 -4.15 5.43
C TRP A 6 4.15 -3.01 4.96
N ALA A 7 4.37 -2.90 3.65
CA ALA A 7 5.19 -1.86 3.05
C ALA A 7 4.47 -1.12 1.92
N ARG A 8 4.63 0.20 1.85
CA ARG A 8 4.12 1.08 0.79
C ARG A 8 5.26 1.89 0.19
N SER A 9 5.27 2.10 -1.12
CA SER A 9 6.26 2.98 -1.77
C SER A 9 6.22 4.40 -1.22
N ARG A 10 7.38 5.00 -0.93
CA ARG A 10 7.50 6.42 -0.53
C ARG A 10 7.75 7.37 -1.71
N ASP A 11 8.35 6.86 -2.78
CA ASP A 11 8.80 7.66 -3.91
C ASP A 11 8.74 6.88 -5.24
N ASP A 12 9.05 7.57 -6.34
CA ASP A 12 9.04 7.01 -7.69
C ASP A 12 10.09 5.89 -7.89
N ARG A 13 11.05 5.69 -6.97
CA ARG A 13 12.08 4.65 -7.12
C ARG A 13 11.47 3.27 -6.91
N ALA A 14 10.62 3.15 -5.89
CA ALA A 14 9.85 1.94 -5.64
C ALA A 14 8.91 1.60 -6.81
N GLU A 15 8.39 2.61 -7.53
CA GLU A 15 7.56 2.38 -8.71
C GLU A 15 8.31 1.69 -9.86
N LYS A 16 9.59 2.04 -10.06
CA LYS A 16 10.45 1.38 -11.06
C LYS A 16 10.69 -0.11 -10.75
N GLN A 17 10.44 -0.53 -9.51
CA GLN A 17 10.56 -1.92 -9.06
C GLN A 17 9.21 -2.66 -9.13
N GLY A 18 8.18 -2.05 -9.72
CA GLY A 18 6.85 -2.66 -9.90
C GLY A 18 5.87 -2.41 -8.75
N LEU A 19 6.25 -1.59 -7.75
CA LEU A 19 5.32 -1.20 -6.68
C LEU A 19 4.37 -0.12 -7.17
N ARG A 20 3.09 -0.25 -6.83
CA ARG A 20 2.09 0.78 -7.14
C ARG A 20 2.09 1.82 -6.02
N ARG A 21 2.20 3.11 -6.38
CA ARG A 21 2.03 4.20 -5.42
C ARG A 21 0.72 4.09 -4.66
N GLY A 22 0.80 4.24 -3.33
CA GLY A 22 -0.34 4.11 -2.43
C GLY A 22 -0.72 2.68 -2.07
N ALA A 23 -0.17 1.65 -2.72
CA ALA A 23 -0.48 0.26 -2.37
C ALA A 23 0.39 -0.23 -1.23
N TRP A 24 -0.22 -0.97 -0.32
CA TRP A 24 0.46 -1.66 0.78
C TRP A 24 0.61 -3.14 0.44
N TYR A 25 1.84 -3.63 0.48
CA TYR A 25 2.19 -5.01 0.19
C TYR A 25 2.62 -5.74 1.45
N ARG A 26 2.30 -7.03 1.55
CA ARG A 26 2.72 -7.86 2.68
C ARG A 26 4.23 -8.08 2.62
N ILE A 27 4.91 -7.90 3.74
CA ILE A 27 6.32 -8.30 3.88
C ILE A 27 6.35 -9.81 4.15
N VAL A 28 6.98 -10.56 3.24
CA VAL A 28 7.15 -12.02 3.37
C VAL A 28 8.49 -12.38 3.99
N GLU A 29 9.50 -11.53 3.78
CA GLU A 29 10.84 -11.72 4.36
C GLU A 29 11.51 -10.36 4.64
N ALA A 30 12.32 -10.31 5.69
CA ALA A 30 13.18 -9.17 6.00
C ALA A 30 14.60 -9.71 6.29
N PRO A 31 15.38 -10.06 5.23
CA PRO A 31 16.61 -10.83 5.37
C PRO A 31 17.73 -10.05 6.07
N ASP A 32 17.72 -8.71 5.97
CA ASP A 32 18.73 -7.84 6.56
C ASP A 32 18.14 -6.48 6.98
N GLN A 33 19.01 -5.57 7.43
CA GLN A 33 18.59 -4.24 7.87
C GLN A 33 18.22 -3.31 6.72
N GLN A 34 18.67 -3.56 5.48
CA GLN A 34 18.54 -2.67 4.33
C GLN A 34 17.43 -3.09 3.36
N TRP A 35 17.11 -4.38 3.26
CA TRP A 35 16.20 -4.94 2.26
C TRP A 35 14.98 -5.62 2.90
N VAL A 36 13.87 -5.61 2.15
CA VAL A 36 12.66 -6.40 2.43
C VAL A 36 12.18 -7.07 1.16
N VAL A 37 11.53 -8.22 1.32
CA VAL A 37 10.85 -8.94 0.24
C VAL A 37 9.35 -8.77 0.42
N LEU A 38 8.71 -8.26 -0.63
CA LEU A 38 7.28 -7.97 -0.66
C LEU A 38 6.55 -8.95 -1.56
N ASP A 39 5.38 -9.40 -1.14
CA ASP A 39 4.44 -10.10 -2.01
C ASP A 39 3.64 -9.07 -2.83
N VAL A 40 3.98 -8.99 -4.12
CA VAL A 40 3.34 -8.14 -5.12
C VAL A 40 2.56 -9.03 -6.07
N HIS A 41 1.30 -9.31 -5.73
CA HIS A 41 0.43 -10.17 -6.54
C HIS A 41 1.03 -11.57 -6.80
N GLN A 42 1.48 -12.25 -5.74
CA GLN A 42 2.12 -13.57 -5.76
C GLN A 42 3.51 -13.58 -6.40
N VAL A 43 4.10 -12.41 -6.63
CA VAL A 43 5.49 -12.25 -7.08
C VAL A 43 6.28 -11.63 -5.94
N GLU A 44 7.36 -12.29 -5.53
CA GLU A 44 8.27 -11.79 -4.52
C GLU A 44 9.22 -10.75 -5.12
N ILE A 45 9.13 -9.51 -4.64
CA ILE A 45 9.97 -8.41 -5.10
C ILE A 45 10.83 -7.92 -3.93
N ARG A 46 12.15 -7.95 -4.14
CA ARG A 46 13.12 -7.40 -3.18
C ARG A 46 13.30 -5.91 -3.41
N VAL A 47 13.00 -5.11 -2.38
CA VAL A 47 13.11 -3.65 -2.42
C VAL A 47 13.91 -3.12 -1.22
N SER A 48 14.46 -1.93 -1.37
CA SER A 48 15.26 -1.31 -0.32
C SER A 48 14.36 -0.56 0.66
N LYS A 49 14.61 -0.71 1.96
CA LYS A 49 13.77 -0.13 3.03
C LYS A 49 13.71 1.39 3.01
N ASP A 50 14.71 2.08 2.44
CA ASP A 50 14.70 3.54 2.25
C ASP A 50 13.66 4.01 1.24
N THR A 51 13.25 3.15 0.31
CA THR A 51 12.25 3.46 -0.74
C THR A 51 10.81 3.17 -0.32
N VAL A 52 10.61 2.55 0.86
CA VAL A 52 9.29 2.12 1.35
C VAL A 52 9.01 2.58 2.77
N GLU A 53 7.74 2.82 3.07
CA GLU A 53 7.21 3.01 4.40
C GLU A 53 6.76 1.66 4.93
N VAL A 54 7.23 1.27 6.12
CA VAL A 54 6.88 0.00 6.76
C VAL A 54 5.95 0.24 7.95
N ARG A 55 4.91 -0.56 8.06
CA ARG A 55 4.00 -0.61 9.23
C ARG A 55 3.82 -2.04 9.69
N LYS A 56 3.58 -2.24 10.99
CA LYS A 56 3.38 -3.57 11.57
C LYS A 56 1.99 -4.12 11.24
N ASP A 57 0.97 -3.28 11.41
CA ASP A 57 -0.42 -3.69 11.25
C ASP A 57 -0.88 -3.60 9.79
N ARG A 58 -1.80 -4.49 9.42
CA ARG A 58 -2.46 -4.44 8.13
C ARG A 58 -3.17 -3.10 7.96
N PRO A 59 -2.99 -2.41 6.83
CA PRO A 59 -3.71 -1.17 6.55
C PRO A 59 -5.22 -1.42 6.55
N LYS A 60 -5.95 -0.59 7.29
CA LYS A 60 -7.41 -0.60 7.38
C LYS A 60 -8.06 0.60 6.70
N SER A 61 -7.24 1.47 6.09
CA SER A 61 -7.66 2.68 5.40
C SER A 61 -7.16 2.72 3.96
N TRP A 62 -7.88 3.45 3.11
CA TRP A 62 -7.44 3.84 1.78
C TRP A 62 -6.24 4.76 1.87
N SER A 63 -5.24 4.52 1.02
CA SER A 63 -4.12 5.47 0.85
C SER A 63 -4.47 6.55 -0.16
N VAL A 64 -4.14 7.80 0.15
CA VAL A 64 -4.36 8.95 -0.73
C VAL A 64 -3.08 9.23 -1.51
N VAL A 65 -3.11 9.10 -2.84
CA VAL A 65 -1.91 9.30 -3.69
C VAL A 65 -1.80 10.74 -4.18
N HIS A 66 -2.90 11.24 -4.73
CA HIS A 66 -3.12 12.65 -5.05
C HIS A 66 -4.63 12.83 -5.16
N GLU A 67 -5.19 13.99 -4.86
CA GLU A 67 -6.63 14.20 -5.11
C GLU A 67 -6.90 14.04 -6.63
N PRO A 68 -7.92 13.27 -7.07
CA PRO A 68 -8.94 12.51 -6.32
C PRO A 68 -8.73 10.96 -6.23
N HIS A 69 -7.49 10.46 -6.23
CA HIS A 69 -7.15 9.04 -6.31
C HIS A 69 -6.83 8.39 -4.95
N LEU A 70 -7.59 7.34 -4.66
CA LEU A 70 -7.37 6.44 -3.53
C LEU A 70 -6.89 5.07 -3.99
N VAL A 71 -6.13 4.36 -3.16
CA VAL A 71 -5.72 2.96 -3.38
C VAL A 71 -6.30 2.03 -2.33
N CYS A 72 -6.96 0.97 -2.79
CA CYS A 72 -7.66 0.01 -1.93
C CYS A 72 -6.66 -0.82 -1.12
N PRO A 73 -6.78 -0.90 0.21
CA PRO A 73 -5.90 -1.72 1.05
C PRO A 73 -6.16 -3.22 0.89
N GLY A 74 -7.29 -3.62 0.28
CA GLY A 74 -7.65 -5.02 0.07
C GLY A 74 -7.15 -5.61 -1.24
N CYS A 75 -7.12 -4.83 -2.33
CA CYS A 75 -6.83 -5.33 -3.68
C CYS A 75 -5.97 -4.39 -4.54
N HIS A 76 -5.44 -3.31 -3.97
CA HIS A 76 -4.55 -2.34 -4.62
C HIS A 76 -5.15 -1.56 -5.80
N LYS A 77 -6.46 -1.71 -6.04
CA LYS A 77 -7.17 -1.02 -7.12
C LYS A 77 -7.37 0.45 -6.79
N ARG A 78 -7.18 1.29 -7.80
CA ARG A 78 -7.41 2.73 -7.70
C ARG A 78 -8.90 3.03 -7.78
N ARG A 79 -9.34 4.00 -6.99
CA ARG A 79 -10.68 4.57 -7.06
C ARG A 79 -10.59 6.09 -7.10
N HIS A 80 -11.29 6.68 -8.06
CA HIS A 80 -11.60 8.10 -8.04
C HIS A 80 -12.71 8.38 -7.06
N VAL A 81 -12.57 9.46 -6.29
CA VAL A 81 -13.61 9.94 -5.37
C VAL A 81 -13.81 11.44 -5.51
N SER A 82 -15.05 11.91 -5.32
CA SER A 82 -15.36 13.34 -5.24
C SER A 82 -15.29 13.80 -3.79
N GLY A 83 -14.62 14.92 -3.54
CA GLY A 83 -14.44 15.45 -2.19
C GLY A 83 -13.58 14.55 -1.30
N GLN A 84 -13.81 14.63 0.01
CA GLN A 84 -13.05 13.88 1.02
C GLN A 84 -13.97 12.97 1.86
N PRO A 85 -14.55 11.90 1.27
CA PRO A 85 -15.38 10.95 2.01
C PRO A 85 -14.60 10.28 3.14
N LYS A 86 -15.27 9.98 4.25
CA LYS A 86 -14.68 9.26 5.40
C LYS A 86 -14.55 7.76 5.16
N GLU A 87 -15.42 7.19 4.32
CA GLU A 87 -15.42 5.76 4.00
C GLU A 87 -15.76 5.53 2.53
N VAL A 88 -15.16 4.50 1.94
CA VAL A 88 -15.24 4.21 0.51
C VAL A 88 -15.30 2.70 0.29
N ARG A 89 -16.34 2.23 -0.44
CA ARG A 89 -16.47 0.85 -0.89
C ARG A 89 -15.63 0.59 -2.14
N CYS A 90 -14.87 -0.50 -2.18
CA CYS A 90 -14.14 -0.91 -3.38
C CYS A 90 -15.08 -1.61 -4.37
N TYR A 91 -15.06 -1.21 -5.64
CA TYR A 91 -15.87 -1.86 -6.69
C TYR A 91 -15.33 -3.24 -7.11
N GLU A 92 -14.03 -3.49 -6.87
CA GLU A 92 -13.35 -4.73 -7.27
C GLU A 92 -13.47 -5.81 -6.20
N CYS A 93 -13.07 -5.50 -4.95
CA CYS A 93 -13.12 -6.47 -3.86
C CYS A 93 -14.38 -6.38 -2.98
N GLY A 94 -15.28 -5.43 -3.23
CA GLY A 94 -16.54 -5.27 -2.52
C GLY A 94 -16.44 -4.70 -1.09
N ASN A 95 -15.24 -4.70 -0.49
CA ASN A 95 -14.99 -4.26 0.89
C ASN A 95 -15.08 -2.74 1.06
N THR A 96 -15.49 -2.30 2.25
CA THR A 96 -15.51 -0.88 2.66
C THR A 96 -14.38 -0.62 3.65
N PHE A 97 -13.66 0.47 3.43
CA PHE A 97 -12.59 0.92 4.31
C PHE A 97 -12.70 2.42 4.57
N ALA A 98 -12.15 2.87 5.70
CA ALA A 98 -12.02 4.30 6.02
C ALA A 98 -11.03 4.97 5.08
N VAL A 99 -11.15 6.28 4.88
CA VAL A 99 -10.16 7.09 4.16
C VAL A 99 -9.51 8.04 5.15
N ASP A 100 -8.20 7.95 5.27
CA ASP A 100 -7.42 8.89 6.06
C ASP A 100 -6.77 9.92 5.11
N TRP A 101 -7.34 11.11 5.06
CA TRP A 101 -6.87 12.20 4.20
C TRP A 101 -5.58 12.87 4.67
N GLN A 102 -5.16 12.58 5.91
CA GLN A 102 -3.87 13.01 6.45
C GLN A 102 -2.75 12.03 6.05
N ASP A 103 -3.07 10.76 5.86
CA ASP A 103 -2.13 9.70 5.44
C ASP A 103 -1.93 9.67 3.90
N ARG A 104 -1.14 10.62 3.41
CA ARG A 104 -0.80 10.77 1.99
C ARG A 104 0.47 9.98 1.62
N ALA A 105 0.43 9.35 0.45
CA ALA A 105 1.50 8.54 -0.15
C ALA A 105 2.29 9.28 -1.25
#